data_AF-A0A0F8D083-F1
#
_entry.id   AF-A0A0F8D083-F1
#
_cell.length_a   1.000
_cell.length_b   1.000
_cell.length_c   1.000
_cell.angle_alpha   90.00
_cell.angle_beta   90.00
_cell.angle_gamma   90.00
#
_symmetry.space_group_name_H-M   'P 1'
#
loop_
_entity.id
_entity.type
_entity.pdbx_description
1 polymer ?
#
loop_
_entity_poly.entity_id
_entity_poly.type
_entity_poly.pdbx_seq_one_letter_code
_entity_poly.pdbx_strand_id
1 'polypeptide(L)'
;MNKNDILKKACFEEINRVKVLHLKGKPYEMGYQHGYLLADKIDLMVNRTLLATAAYVAAQTGSDLEKAEEILWKGQKAAEPFLPQEFKEEMKGIADGAKDAGVNVTLDQILLWNTNYDQWCIYCHPDYWQGENQGDNQLANKIEDQSGSQQNAIKPAGGGCSSFCAWGEWAGSDGKLIFGKNEDNFNMPEQLPNRILVVSSPDNGIGHAFLTYPGMIGLDGGINADGLAMMTQLNSMQYESMKGCGIAIFTRLLLTHARTVEDAIRIFQEHPRCAGIAYHVADAKAKKAVVVETSSRNVCCRYPIQDVKALWQTNHSNCYPGWMGYSGYNMVADQVLVNQLKDISTIENWQNSLKEPYNFYVQAPSRFERYQQLIHKYYGNITVENAIKILGDCYDPYTRLTRDKFFPSWTNNILCTICALYPDFSYKAKEPVGSFKAHIANMWSLVAYPETGDFWLAINDFPAQYGGYEHFNLKELLMRTSV
;
A
#
# COMPACT_ATOMS: atom_id res chain seq x y z
N MET A 1 23.45 15.28 21.02
CA MET A 1 22.14 15.80 21.47
C MET A 1 21.71 14.96 22.67
N ASN A 2 21.08 15.52 23.69
CA ASN A 2 20.72 14.76 24.90
C ASN A 2 19.52 13.83 24.62
N LYS A 3 19.65 12.53 24.89
CA LYS A 3 18.59 11.52 24.73
C LYS A 3 17.26 11.95 25.33
N ASN A 4 17.28 12.51 26.55
CA ASN A 4 16.08 12.94 27.25
C ASN A 4 15.36 14.08 26.51
N ASP A 5 16.11 14.95 25.82
CA ASP A 5 15.53 16.04 25.04
C ASP A 5 14.89 15.58 23.73
N ILE A 6 15.36 14.47 23.17
CA ILE A 6 14.75 13.84 21.99
C ILE A 6 13.45 13.13 22.41
N LEU A 7 13.49 12.35 23.49
CA LEU A 7 12.35 11.51 23.90
C LEU A 7 11.18 12.30 24.48
N LYS A 8 11.41 13.45 25.13
CA LYS A 8 10.33 14.30 25.69
C LYS A 8 9.36 14.88 24.65
N LYS A 9 9.64 14.71 23.36
CA LYS A 9 8.82 15.23 22.24
C LYS A 9 7.90 14.16 21.64
N ALA A 10 8.03 12.91 22.08
CA ALA A 10 7.33 11.75 21.54
C ALA A 10 6.59 10.96 22.61
N CYS A 11 5.61 10.17 22.21
CA CYS A 11 4.95 9.19 23.07
C CYS A 11 4.37 8.05 22.24
N PHE A 12 4.16 6.91 22.90
CA PHE A 12 3.41 5.79 22.35
C PHE A 12 2.26 5.49 23.31
N GLU A 13 1.03 5.66 22.84
CA GLU A 13 -0.19 5.53 23.64
C GLU A 13 -1.26 4.71 22.92
N GLU A 14 -2.29 4.29 23.65
CA GLU A 14 -3.48 3.66 23.07
C GLU A 14 -4.67 4.61 23.22
N ILE A 15 -5.26 5.03 22.09
CA ILE A 15 -6.43 5.92 22.04
C ILE A 15 -7.55 5.14 21.35
N ASN A 16 -8.68 4.93 22.05
CA ASN A 16 -9.82 4.17 21.52
C ASN A 16 -9.41 2.79 20.95
N ARG A 17 -8.52 2.07 21.64
CA ARG A 17 -7.93 0.78 21.24
C ARG A 17 -6.97 0.83 20.04
N VAL A 18 -6.72 2.02 19.48
CA VAL A 18 -5.73 2.23 18.43
C VAL A 18 -4.38 2.59 19.06
N LYS A 19 -3.33 1.89 18.65
CA LYS A 19 -1.95 2.18 19.06
C LYS A 19 -1.41 3.35 18.25
N VAL A 20 -1.09 4.45 18.91
CA VAL A 20 -0.67 5.71 18.29
C VAL A 20 0.75 6.06 18.70
N LEU A 21 1.63 6.25 17.72
CA LEU A 21 3.01 6.72 17.92
C LEU A 21 3.11 8.19 17.48
N HIS A 22 3.38 9.08 18.43
CA HIS A 22 3.63 10.50 18.18
C HIS A 22 5.13 10.75 18.05
N LEU A 23 5.54 11.34 16.92
CA LEU A 23 6.93 11.66 16.60
C LEU A 23 7.07 13.14 16.27
N LYS A 24 8.18 13.77 16.69
CA LYS A 24 8.42 15.20 16.44
C LYS A 24 9.90 15.55 16.38
N GLY A 25 10.29 16.31 15.36
CA GLY A 25 11.64 16.85 15.24
C GLY A 25 12.26 16.65 13.87
N LYS A 26 13.60 16.67 13.82
CA LYS A 26 14.37 16.31 12.63
C LYS A 26 14.21 14.82 12.30
N PRO A 27 14.50 14.38 11.05
CA PRO A 27 14.34 12.98 10.66
C PRO A 27 15.03 11.99 11.60
N TYR A 28 16.30 12.24 11.95
CA TYR A 28 17.03 11.40 12.92
C TYR A 28 16.36 11.36 14.31
N GLU A 29 15.84 12.49 14.81
CA GLU A 29 15.17 12.54 16.12
C GLU A 29 13.87 11.73 16.11
N MET A 30 13.04 11.88 15.07
CA MET A 30 11.82 11.10 14.89
C MET A 30 12.12 9.61 14.77
N GLY A 31 13.17 9.26 14.02
CA GLY A 31 13.67 7.91 13.93
C GLY A 31 14.08 7.35 15.29
N TYR A 32 14.88 8.10 16.05
CA TYR A 32 15.34 7.70 17.38
C TYR A 32 14.17 7.50 18.35
N GLN A 33 13.18 8.39 18.34
CA GLN A 33 11.94 8.26 19.12
C GLN A 33 11.20 6.97 18.77
N HIS A 34 11.00 6.70 17.48
CA HIS A 34 10.34 5.49 17.00
C HIS A 34 11.10 4.22 17.45
N GLY A 35 12.40 4.17 17.18
CA GLY A 35 13.28 3.07 17.56
C GLY A 35 13.22 2.78 19.06
N TYR A 36 13.32 3.83 19.88
CA TYR A 36 13.37 3.69 21.33
C TYR A 36 12.03 3.27 21.94
N LEU A 37 10.92 3.90 21.52
CA LEU A 37 9.60 3.64 22.10
C LEU A 37 9.01 2.29 21.69
N LEU A 38 9.41 1.76 20.53
CA LEU A 38 8.88 0.52 19.96
C LEU A 38 9.91 -0.60 19.85
N ALA A 39 11.03 -0.51 20.57
CA ALA A 39 12.17 -1.43 20.45
C ALA A 39 11.75 -2.92 20.51
N ASP A 40 10.92 -3.28 21.49
CA ASP A 40 10.41 -4.65 21.67
C ASP A 40 9.61 -5.16 20.47
N LYS A 41 8.85 -4.28 19.82
CA LYS A 41 8.02 -4.64 18.65
C LYS A 41 8.82 -4.61 17.36
N ILE A 42 9.80 -3.72 17.26
CA ILE A 42 10.77 -3.72 16.15
C ILE A 42 11.53 -5.04 16.13
N ASP A 43 11.93 -5.56 17.30
CA ASP A 43 12.53 -6.90 17.42
C ASP A 43 11.63 -7.99 16.80
N LEU A 44 10.33 -7.98 17.14
CA LEU A 44 9.35 -8.91 16.57
C LEU A 44 9.24 -8.77 15.04
N MET A 45 9.15 -7.55 14.53
CA MET A 45 9.04 -7.31 13.08
C MET A 45 10.27 -7.83 12.33
N VAL A 46 11.47 -7.49 12.81
CA VAL A 46 12.73 -7.84 12.13
C VAL A 46 13.06 -9.32 12.28
N ASN A 47 12.86 -9.90 13.46
CA ASN A 47 13.31 -11.27 13.76
C ASN A 47 12.22 -12.34 13.60
N ARG A 48 10.96 -11.96 13.33
CA ARG A 48 9.87 -12.92 13.04
C ARG A 48 9.15 -12.60 11.74
N THR A 49 8.59 -11.41 11.60
CA THR A 49 7.81 -11.06 10.40
C THR A 49 8.66 -11.11 9.14
N LEU A 50 9.89 -10.62 9.19
CA LEU A 50 10.83 -10.66 8.05
C LEU A 50 11.16 -12.10 7.58
N LEU A 51 11.25 -13.05 8.51
CA LEU A 51 11.44 -14.48 8.18
C LEU A 51 10.19 -15.06 7.49
N ALA A 52 9.00 -14.63 7.91
CA ALA A 52 7.75 -15.00 7.24
C ALA A 52 7.66 -14.38 5.84
N THR A 53 8.12 -13.15 5.65
CA THR A 53 8.27 -12.53 4.32
C THR A 53 9.21 -13.35 3.43
N ALA A 54 10.36 -13.81 3.94
CA ALA A 54 11.26 -14.67 3.18
C ALA A 54 10.59 -16.00 2.77
N ALA A 55 9.77 -16.60 3.65
CA ALA A 55 8.99 -17.79 3.32
C ALA A 55 7.94 -17.55 2.24
N TYR A 56 7.28 -16.38 2.25
CA TYR A 56 6.39 -15.96 1.17
C TYR A 56 7.14 -15.80 -0.15
N VAL A 57 8.27 -15.08 -0.15
CA VAL A 57 9.09 -14.88 -1.35
C VAL A 57 9.55 -16.22 -1.91
N ALA A 58 10.04 -17.13 -1.07
CA ALA A 58 10.42 -18.49 -1.47
C ALA A 58 9.26 -19.23 -2.17
N ALA A 59 8.04 -19.14 -1.62
CA ALA A 59 6.87 -19.76 -2.22
C ALA A 59 6.50 -19.16 -3.59
N GLN A 60 6.60 -17.84 -3.74
CA GLN A 60 6.23 -17.17 -5.00
C GLN A 60 7.24 -17.41 -6.12
N THR A 61 8.54 -17.37 -5.78
CA THR A 61 9.65 -17.56 -6.72
C THR A 61 9.97 -19.03 -6.99
N GLY A 62 9.45 -19.95 -6.18
CA GLY A 62 9.78 -21.37 -6.23
C GLY A 62 11.19 -21.69 -5.74
N SER A 63 11.78 -20.81 -4.92
CA SER A 63 13.11 -20.98 -4.34
C SER A 63 13.07 -21.59 -2.94
N ASP A 64 14.24 -21.94 -2.39
CA ASP A 64 14.37 -22.21 -0.96
C ASP A 64 14.49 -20.90 -0.15
N LEU A 65 14.51 -21.05 1.19
CA LEU A 65 14.56 -19.92 2.13
C LEU A 65 15.89 -19.16 2.10
N GLU A 66 17.02 -19.84 1.88
CA GLU A 66 18.33 -19.18 1.80
C GLU A 66 18.40 -18.28 0.57
N LYS A 67 17.90 -18.79 -0.56
CA LYS A 67 17.82 -18.04 -1.80
C LYS A 67 16.86 -16.86 -1.69
N ALA A 68 15.71 -17.04 -1.05
CA ALA A 68 14.75 -15.96 -0.83
C ALA A 68 15.34 -14.83 0.03
N GLU A 69 16.09 -15.16 1.09
CA GLU A 69 16.82 -14.16 1.89
C GLU A 69 17.90 -13.45 1.06
N GLU A 70 18.68 -14.18 0.24
CA GLU A 70 19.67 -13.58 -0.66
C GLU A 70 19.02 -12.57 -1.62
N ILE A 71 17.87 -12.92 -2.19
CA ILE A 71 17.06 -12.04 -3.06
C ILE A 71 16.64 -10.78 -2.28
N LEU A 72 16.10 -10.96 -1.07
CA LEU A 72 15.66 -9.86 -0.21
C LEU A 72 16.78 -8.86 0.11
N TRP A 73 17.97 -9.36 0.45
CA TRP A 73 19.14 -8.52 0.71
C TRP A 73 19.67 -7.83 -0.55
N LYS A 74 19.65 -8.51 -1.69
CA LYS A 74 20.03 -7.90 -2.99
C LYS A 74 19.10 -6.76 -3.37
N GLY A 75 17.80 -6.92 -3.19
CA GLY A 75 16.83 -5.86 -3.46
C GLY A 75 17.03 -4.65 -2.54
N GLN A 76 17.23 -4.88 -1.24
CA GLN A 76 17.57 -3.81 -0.29
C GLN A 76 18.80 -3.03 -0.73
N LYS A 77 19.91 -3.73 -1.05
CA LYS A 77 21.17 -3.08 -1.47
C LYS A 77 21.04 -2.34 -2.81
N ALA A 78 20.19 -2.82 -3.72
CA ALA A 78 19.89 -2.11 -4.96
C ALA A 78 19.11 -0.80 -4.73
N ALA A 79 18.23 -0.74 -3.73
CA ALA A 79 17.44 0.45 -3.40
C ALA A 79 18.21 1.50 -2.61
N GLU A 80 19.17 1.08 -1.77
CA GLU A 80 19.90 1.94 -0.83
C GLU A 80 20.50 3.23 -1.44
N PRO A 81 21.11 3.21 -2.64
CA PRO A 81 21.65 4.42 -3.26
C PRO A 81 20.59 5.50 -3.57
N PHE A 82 19.34 5.10 -3.75
CA PHE A 82 18.24 5.96 -4.19
C PHE A 82 17.44 6.57 -3.05
N LEU A 83 17.65 6.12 -1.81
CA LEU A 83 16.90 6.64 -0.67
C LEU A 83 17.29 8.10 -0.38
N PRO A 84 16.31 9.02 -0.26
CA PRO A 84 16.56 10.39 0.16
C PRO A 84 17.28 10.44 1.52
N GLN A 85 18.18 11.42 1.69
CA GLN A 85 19.02 11.50 2.90
C GLN A 85 18.19 11.61 4.19
N GLU A 86 17.09 12.36 4.17
CA GLU A 86 16.21 12.50 5.33
C GLU A 86 15.68 11.16 5.85
N PHE A 87 15.33 10.23 4.96
CA PHE A 87 14.81 8.92 5.34
C PHE A 87 15.93 7.95 5.73
N LYS A 88 17.14 8.11 5.18
CA LYS A 88 18.33 7.41 5.69
C LYS A 88 18.62 7.82 7.14
N GLU A 89 18.53 9.10 7.45
CA GLU A 89 18.70 9.62 8.81
C GLU A 89 17.60 9.12 9.75
N GLU A 90 16.33 9.11 9.31
CA GLU A 90 15.22 8.57 10.11
C GLU A 90 15.42 7.06 10.40
N MET A 91 15.75 6.24 9.40
CA MET A 91 16.02 4.81 9.60
C MET A 91 17.27 4.55 10.46
N LYS A 92 18.31 5.39 10.35
CA LYS A 92 19.46 5.37 11.26
C LYS A 92 19.04 5.69 12.69
N GLY A 93 18.18 6.69 12.88
CA GLY A 93 17.58 7.00 14.17
C GLY A 93 16.85 5.80 14.75
N ILE A 94 16.05 5.08 13.96
CA ILE A 94 15.33 3.88 14.41
C ILE A 94 16.30 2.82 14.96
N ALA A 95 17.36 2.50 14.22
CA ALA A 95 18.34 1.52 14.66
C ALA A 95 19.06 1.96 15.96
N ASP A 96 19.51 3.21 16.02
CA ASP A 96 20.19 3.77 17.20
C ASP A 96 19.26 3.80 18.43
N GLY A 97 17.99 4.20 18.25
CA GLY A 97 16.99 4.25 19.30
C GLY A 97 16.64 2.86 19.84
N ALA A 98 16.46 1.87 18.97
CA ALA A 98 16.19 0.48 19.37
C ALA A 98 17.37 -0.09 20.17
N LYS A 99 18.61 0.18 19.72
CA LYS A 99 19.84 -0.22 20.41
C LYS A 99 19.93 0.37 21.81
N ASP A 100 19.67 1.66 21.96
CA ASP A 100 19.69 2.34 23.26
C ASP A 100 18.57 1.88 24.21
N ALA A 101 17.50 1.27 23.69
CA ALA A 101 16.43 0.63 24.45
C ALA A 101 16.72 -0.86 24.75
N GLY A 102 17.88 -1.38 24.34
CA GLY A 102 18.33 -2.74 24.65
C GLY A 102 18.03 -3.79 23.58
N VAL A 103 17.55 -3.38 22.40
CA VAL A 103 17.27 -4.27 21.26
C VAL A 103 18.32 -4.07 20.18
N ASN A 104 19.04 -5.13 19.81
CA ASN A 104 20.10 -5.03 18.82
C ASN A 104 19.56 -5.31 17.40
N VAL A 105 19.18 -4.24 16.70
CA VAL A 105 18.80 -4.27 15.28
C VAL A 105 19.75 -3.34 14.50
N THR A 106 20.25 -3.79 13.36
CA THR A 106 21.18 -3.00 12.53
C THR A 106 20.42 -2.04 11.60
N LEU A 107 21.10 -0.98 11.15
CA LEU A 107 20.56 -0.11 10.10
C LEU A 107 20.20 -0.90 8.83
N ASP A 108 21.04 -1.84 8.42
CA ASP A 108 20.78 -2.70 7.25
C ASP A 108 19.50 -3.53 7.42
N GLN A 109 19.21 -4.03 8.62
CA GLN A 109 17.94 -4.73 8.90
C GLN A 109 16.73 -3.78 8.84
N ILE A 110 16.85 -2.55 9.34
CA ILE A 110 15.80 -1.53 9.22
C ILE A 110 15.57 -1.14 7.74
N LEU A 111 16.64 -0.98 6.96
CA LEU A 111 16.56 -0.72 5.52
C LEU A 111 15.89 -1.88 4.80
N LEU A 112 16.24 -3.13 5.13
CA LEU A 112 15.59 -4.31 4.57
C LEU A 112 14.10 -4.32 4.93
N TRP A 113 13.78 -4.05 6.20
CA TRP A 113 12.40 -3.96 6.63
C TRP A 113 11.62 -2.88 5.87
N ASN A 114 12.21 -1.72 5.58
CA ASN A 114 11.53 -0.65 4.85
C ASN A 114 11.42 -0.88 3.34
N THR A 115 12.19 -1.81 2.77
CA THR A 115 12.14 -2.19 1.34
C THR A 115 11.38 -3.49 1.11
N ASN A 116 11.04 -4.24 2.16
CA ASN A 116 10.46 -5.57 2.01
C ASN A 116 9.10 -5.56 1.30
N TYR A 117 8.28 -4.51 1.44
CA TYR A 117 6.99 -4.41 0.75
C TYR A 117 7.13 -4.13 -0.75
N ASP A 118 8.16 -3.40 -1.17
CA ASP A 118 8.47 -3.23 -2.59
C ASP A 118 8.82 -4.58 -3.21
N GLN A 119 9.67 -5.32 -2.50
CA GLN A 119 10.10 -6.65 -2.89
C GLN A 119 8.94 -7.64 -2.91
N TRP A 120 8.06 -7.56 -1.92
CA TRP A 120 6.82 -8.33 -1.89
C TRP A 120 5.97 -8.11 -3.15
N CYS A 121 5.75 -6.84 -3.51
CA CYS A 121 4.97 -6.46 -4.68
C CYS A 121 5.63 -6.93 -5.99
N ILE A 122 6.96 -6.83 -6.09
CA ILE A 122 7.71 -7.31 -7.27
C ILE A 122 7.62 -8.83 -7.37
N TYR A 123 7.85 -9.57 -6.28
CA TYR A 123 7.96 -11.03 -6.33
C TYR A 123 6.61 -11.76 -6.37
N CYS A 124 5.48 -11.06 -6.35
CA CYS A 124 4.14 -11.68 -6.35
C CYS A 124 3.64 -12.13 -7.74
N HIS A 125 4.34 -11.79 -8.82
CA HIS A 125 3.98 -12.18 -10.19
C HIS A 125 5.15 -12.92 -10.87
N PRO A 126 4.92 -13.80 -11.87
CA PRO A 126 5.92 -14.75 -12.36
C PRO A 126 7.05 -14.10 -13.17
N ASP A 127 6.81 -12.91 -13.71
CA ASP A 127 7.74 -12.14 -14.54
C ASP A 127 8.44 -11.02 -13.75
N TYR A 128 8.73 -11.30 -12.49
CA TYR A 128 9.37 -10.37 -11.55
C TYR A 128 10.81 -9.99 -11.94
N TRP A 129 11.27 -8.87 -11.40
CA TRP A 129 12.65 -8.39 -11.57
C TRP A 129 13.70 -9.36 -11.00
N GLN A 130 14.63 -9.83 -11.84
CA GLN A 130 15.68 -10.80 -11.45
C GLN A 130 17.10 -10.20 -11.33
N GLY A 131 17.25 -8.87 -11.36
CA GLY A 131 18.56 -8.20 -11.31
C GLY A 131 18.97 -7.52 -12.63
N GLU A 132 20.22 -7.06 -12.70
CA GLU A 132 20.74 -6.15 -13.74
C GLU A 132 20.96 -6.78 -15.12
N ASN A 133 21.05 -8.11 -15.21
CA ASN A 133 21.49 -8.82 -16.43
C ASN A 133 20.34 -9.24 -17.37
N GLN A 134 19.08 -8.89 -17.07
CA GLN A 134 18.01 -9.05 -18.05
C GLN A 134 18.02 -7.84 -18.98
N GLY A 135 18.56 -8.01 -20.19
CA GLY A 135 18.28 -7.07 -21.27
C GLY A 135 16.78 -7.07 -21.57
N ASP A 136 16.25 -5.92 -21.98
CA ASP A 136 14.84 -5.66 -22.30
C ASP A 136 14.15 -6.74 -23.17
N ASN A 137 14.93 -7.52 -23.93
CA ASN A 137 14.45 -8.52 -24.87
C ASN A 137 14.19 -9.93 -24.26
N GLN A 138 14.56 -10.22 -23.00
CA GLN A 138 14.32 -11.56 -22.44
C GLN A 138 12.86 -11.82 -22.04
N LEU A 139 12.07 -10.80 -21.68
CA LEU A 139 10.63 -10.97 -21.47
C LEU A 139 9.86 -11.13 -22.79
N ALA A 140 10.28 -10.46 -23.86
CA ALA A 140 9.66 -10.60 -25.19
C ALA A 140 9.83 -12.01 -25.76
N ASN A 141 10.97 -12.66 -25.53
CA ASN A 141 11.25 -14.03 -26.02
C ASN A 141 10.52 -15.13 -25.23
N LYS A 142 9.94 -14.86 -24.06
CA LYS A 142 9.09 -15.83 -23.33
C LYS A 142 7.69 -15.98 -23.92
N ILE A 143 7.27 -15.05 -24.77
CA ILE A 143 5.95 -15.09 -25.44
C ILE A 143 5.85 -16.30 -26.39
N GLU A 144 6.97 -16.75 -26.95
CA GLU A 144 7.00 -17.87 -27.90
C GLU A 144 7.10 -19.26 -27.24
N ASP A 145 7.46 -19.37 -25.96
CA ASP A 145 7.84 -20.66 -25.35
C ASP A 145 6.89 -21.16 -24.23
N GLN A 146 5.69 -20.59 -24.09
CA GLN A 146 4.68 -21.05 -23.12
C GLN A 146 3.92 -22.32 -23.55
N SER A 147 4.60 -23.28 -24.17
CA SER A 147 4.02 -24.60 -24.49
C SER A 147 4.31 -25.69 -23.44
N GLY A 148 4.98 -25.37 -22.33
CA GLY A 148 5.23 -26.38 -21.30
C GLY A 148 5.77 -25.87 -19.97
N SER A 149 4.88 -25.59 -19.01
CA SER A 149 5.08 -25.90 -17.57
C SER A 149 3.86 -25.50 -16.75
N GLN A 150 2.80 -26.32 -16.83
CA GLN A 150 1.75 -26.33 -15.82
C GLN A 150 2.32 -26.92 -14.51
N GLN A 151 2.74 -26.08 -13.58
CA GLN A 151 2.78 -26.47 -12.18
C GLN A 151 1.52 -25.97 -11.48
N ASN A 152 0.60 -26.91 -11.30
CA ASN A 152 -0.67 -26.81 -10.57
C ASN A 152 -0.47 -26.64 -9.06
N ALA A 153 0.17 -25.55 -8.63
CA ALA A 153 0.10 -25.09 -7.24
C ALA A 153 -0.70 -23.78 -7.22
N ILE A 154 -1.77 -23.72 -6.42
CA ILE A 154 -2.49 -22.47 -6.18
C ILE A 154 -1.51 -21.50 -5.52
N LYS A 155 -1.01 -20.53 -6.29
CA LYS A 155 -0.13 -19.50 -5.75
C LYS A 155 -0.96 -18.52 -4.91
N PRO A 156 -0.50 -18.14 -3.71
CA PRO A 156 -1.17 -17.12 -2.91
C PRO A 156 -1.30 -15.83 -3.71
N ALA A 157 -2.44 -15.15 -3.61
CA ALA A 157 -2.60 -13.83 -4.21
C ALA A 157 -1.58 -12.83 -3.62
N GLY A 158 -1.22 -11.77 -4.37
CA GLY A 158 -0.16 -10.83 -3.99
C GLY A 158 -0.55 -9.74 -2.98
N GLY A 159 -1.67 -9.89 -2.27
CA GLY A 159 -2.34 -8.79 -1.56
C GLY A 159 -3.21 -7.95 -2.52
N GLY A 160 -3.86 -6.91 -2.00
CA GLY A 160 -4.70 -6.01 -2.77
C GLY A 160 -4.98 -4.73 -2.00
N CYS A 161 -5.27 -3.64 -2.70
CA CYS A 161 -5.61 -2.37 -2.08
C CYS A 161 -6.69 -1.69 -2.90
N SER A 162 -7.47 -0.82 -2.30
CA SER A 162 -8.41 -0.01 -3.04
C SER A 162 -8.74 1.31 -2.37
N SER A 163 -9.12 2.29 -3.18
CA SER A 163 -9.56 3.58 -2.69
C SER A 163 -10.56 4.25 -3.61
N PHE A 164 -11.28 5.21 -3.04
CA PHE A 164 -12.10 6.16 -3.78
C PHE A 164 -12.03 7.54 -3.13
N CYS A 165 -12.39 8.56 -3.89
CA CYS A 165 -12.72 9.87 -3.38
C CYS A 165 -13.88 10.48 -4.16
N ALA A 166 -14.58 11.41 -3.53
CA ALA A 166 -15.64 12.21 -4.14
C ALA A 166 -15.69 13.59 -3.50
N TRP A 167 -16.17 14.59 -4.23
CA TRP A 167 -16.34 15.96 -3.72
C TRP A 167 -17.49 16.68 -4.44
N GLY A 168 -17.82 17.89 -3.97
CA GLY A 168 -18.91 18.68 -4.54
C GLY A 168 -20.23 17.90 -4.53
N GLU A 169 -21.01 18.04 -5.61
CA GLU A 169 -22.31 17.36 -5.75
C GLU A 169 -22.21 15.83 -5.78
N TRP A 170 -21.05 15.25 -6.10
CA TRP A 170 -20.88 13.80 -6.05
C TRP A 170 -20.79 13.29 -4.62
N ALA A 171 -20.14 14.05 -3.72
CA ALA A 171 -20.08 13.72 -2.30
C ALA A 171 -21.38 14.08 -1.56
N GLY A 172 -21.91 15.28 -1.79
CA GLY A 172 -23.15 15.73 -1.14
C GLY A 172 -23.12 17.19 -0.68
N SER A 173 -24.08 17.58 0.15
CA SER A 173 -24.47 18.98 0.35
C SER A 173 -23.41 19.88 0.99
N ASP A 174 -22.44 19.35 1.74
CA ASP A 174 -21.33 20.16 2.27
C ASP A 174 -20.18 20.35 1.25
N GLY A 175 -20.22 19.58 0.15
CA GLY A 175 -19.29 19.64 -0.96
C GLY A 175 -17.83 19.35 -0.61
N LYS A 176 -17.54 18.84 0.59
CA LYS A 176 -16.19 18.51 1.04
C LYS A 176 -15.65 17.31 0.27
N LEU A 177 -14.33 17.24 0.12
CA LEU A 177 -13.69 16.05 -0.41
C LEU A 177 -13.67 14.96 0.67
N ILE A 178 -14.29 13.82 0.38
CA ILE A 178 -14.19 12.60 1.18
C ILE A 178 -13.26 11.62 0.48
N PHE A 179 -12.38 10.98 1.25
CA PHE A 179 -11.44 9.96 0.78
C PHE A 179 -11.64 8.68 1.57
N GLY A 180 -11.73 7.53 0.90
CA GLY A 180 -11.87 6.21 1.53
C GLY A 180 -10.84 5.22 0.99
N LYS A 181 -10.26 4.40 1.87
CA LYS A 181 -9.25 3.41 1.50
C LYS A 181 -9.32 2.12 2.32
N ASN A 182 -8.94 1.02 1.68
CA ASN A 182 -8.76 -0.32 2.24
C ASN A 182 -7.38 -0.86 1.85
N GLU A 183 -6.62 -1.33 2.82
CA GLU A 183 -5.38 -2.11 2.61
C GLU A 183 -5.68 -3.58 2.90
N ASP A 184 -5.45 -4.46 1.91
CA ASP A 184 -5.70 -5.88 2.02
C ASP A 184 -4.38 -6.66 1.91
N ASN A 185 -3.95 -7.27 3.02
CA ASN A 185 -2.63 -7.89 3.10
C ASN A 185 -2.63 -9.13 4.01
N PHE A 186 -1.54 -9.89 3.97
CA PHE A 186 -1.39 -11.10 4.76
C PHE A 186 -1.22 -10.79 6.24
N ASN A 187 -1.88 -11.53 7.12
CA ASN A 187 -1.60 -11.52 8.56
C ASN A 187 -0.32 -12.30 8.91
N MET A 188 0.84 -11.83 8.47
CA MET A 188 2.10 -12.48 8.83
C MET A 188 2.30 -12.49 10.35
N PRO A 189 3.04 -13.47 10.89
CA PRO A 189 3.35 -13.55 12.31
C PRO A 189 3.74 -12.18 12.88
N GLU A 190 3.14 -11.85 14.03
CA GLU A 190 3.29 -10.59 14.76
C GLU A 190 2.66 -9.33 14.14
N GLN A 191 2.18 -9.33 12.89
CA GLN A 191 1.69 -8.10 12.26
C GLN A 191 0.40 -7.56 12.89
N LEU A 192 -0.66 -8.38 13.00
CA LEU A 192 -1.97 -7.93 13.49
C LEU A 192 -1.91 -7.19 14.84
N PRO A 193 -1.25 -7.72 15.89
CA PRO A 193 -1.17 -7.00 17.16
C PRO A 193 -0.24 -5.77 17.10
N ASN A 194 0.59 -5.62 16.07
CA ASN A 194 1.58 -4.54 15.96
C ASN A 194 1.25 -3.51 14.87
N ARG A 195 0.01 -3.46 14.37
CA ARG A 195 -0.45 -2.36 13.51
C ARG A 195 -0.49 -1.06 14.31
N ILE A 196 0.07 0.03 13.76
CA ILE A 196 0.15 1.34 14.43
C ILE A 196 -0.30 2.47 13.51
N LEU A 197 -0.89 3.49 14.13
CA LEU A 197 -1.04 4.82 13.55
C LEU A 197 0.17 5.67 13.96
N VAL A 198 0.93 6.17 13.01
CA VAL A 198 2.03 7.10 13.26
C VAL A 198 1.57 8.51 12.98
N VAL A 199 1.80 9.42 13.92
CA VAL A 199 1.55 10.86 13.80
C VAL A 199 2.91 11.56 13.85
N SER A 200 3.32 12.16 12.73
CA SER A 200 4.63 12.82 12.58
C SER A 200 4.48 14.33 12.50
N SER A 201 5.21 15.05 13.34
CA SER A 201 5.38 16.51 13.32
C SER A 201 6.84 16.85 12.97
N PRO A 202 7.25 16.76 11.70
CA PRO A 202 8.62 17.07 11.29
C PRO A 202 8.96 18.56 11.50
N ASP A 203 10.21 18.87 11.82
CA ASP A 203 10.70 20.25 11.88
C ASP A 203 10.67 20.94 10.50
N ASN A 204 10.91 20.14 9.44
CA ASN A 204 10.86 20.57 8.05
C ASN A 204 9.86 19.69 7.29
N GLY A 205 8.68 20.23 7.00
CA GLY A 205 7.64 19.52 6.27
C GLY A 205 6.25 19.74 6.87
N ILE A 206 5.28 18.99 6.37
CA ILE A 206 3.88 19.04 6.79
C ILE A 206 3.66 17.96 7.85
N GLY A 207 2.96 18.31 8.95
CA GLY A 207 2.53 17.32 9.93
C GLY A 207 1.53 16.33 9.32
N HIS A 208 1.68 15.04 9.60
CA HIS A 208 0.90 14.02 8.89
C HIS A 208 0.71 12.75 9.70
N ALA A 209 -0.21 11.89 9.27
CA ALA A 209 -0.44 10.58 9.84
C ALA A 209 -0.57 9.49 8.78
N PHE A 210 -0.09 8.29 9.11
CA PHE A 210 -0.09 7.13 8.23
C PHE A 210 -0.11 5.84 9.05
N LEU A 211 -0.52 4.75 8.40
CA LEU A 211 -0.65 3.42 9.00
C LEU A 211 0.54 2.57 8.58
N THR A 212 1.15 1.89 9.54
CA THR A 212 2.35 1.09 9.31
C THR A 212 2.61 0.09 10.45
N TYR A 213 3.79 -0.51 10.44
CA TYR A 213 4.33 -1.39 11.48
C TYR A 213 5.56 -0.76 12.17
N PRO A 214 5.90 -1.18 13.39
CA PRO A 214 7.11 -0.77 14.10
C PRO A 214 8.37 -0.93 13.24
N GLY A 215 9.20 0.11 13.20
CA GLY A 215 10.44 0.14 12.43
C GLY A 215 10.28 0.52 10.96
N MET A 216 9.04 0.69 10.46
CA MET A 216 8.78 1.22 9.13
C MET A 216 8.49 2.72 9.16
N ILE A 217 9.09 3.45 8.23
CA ILE A 217 8.85 4.90 8.09
C ILE A 217 7.62 5.18 7.24
N GLY A 218 7.07 4.22 6.50
CA GLY A 218 5.89 4.41 5.65
C GLY A 218 5.40 3.09 5.08
N LEU A 219 4.15 3.06 4.61
CA LEU A 219 3.59 1.92 3.90
C LEU A 219 2.47 2.40 2.96
N ASP A 220 1.23 2.37 3.40
CA ASP A 220 0.05 2.48 2.54
C ASP A 220 -0.58 3.89 2.58
N GLY A 221 0.23 4.94 2.44
CA GLY A 221 -0.26 6.30 2.45
C GLY A 221 -0.88 6.77 3.77
N GLY A 222 -1.70 7.82 3.70
CA GLY A 222 -2.18 8.54 4.88
C GLY A 222 -2.79 9.89 4.54
N ILE A 223 -2.79 10.80 5.53
CA ILE A 223 -3.29 12.16 5.41
C ILE A 223 -2.26 13.17 5.96
N ASN A 224 -2.22 14.38 5.40
CA ASN A 224 -1.39 15.45 5.93
C ASN A 224 -2.22 16.69 6.35
N ALA A 225 -1.62 17.52 7.20
CA ALA A 225 -2.26 18.70 7.80
C ALA A 225 -2.55 19.82 6.79
N ASP A 226 -2.06 19.68 5.54
CA ASP A 226 -2.36 20.60 4.45
C ASP A 226 -3.58 20.17 3.63
N GLY A 227 -4.23 19.07 3.98
CA GLY A 227 -5.45 18.61 3.33
C GLY A 227 -5.24 17.66 2.15
N LEU A 228 -4.08 16.99 2.11
CA LEU A 228 -3.81 15.91 1.15
C LEU A 228 -4.10 14.55 1.78
N ALA A 229 -4.72 13.66 1.01
CA ALA A 229 -4.86 12.24 1.32
C ALA A 229 -4.27 11.39 0.20
N MET A 230 -3.69 10.25 0.55
CA MET A 230 -3.16 9.33 -0.44
C MET A 230 -3.27 7.85 -0.03
N MET A 231 -3.28 6.98 -1.03
CA MET A 231 -3.30 5.52 -0.91
C MET A 231 -2.37 4.89 -1.95
N THR A 232 -1.75 3.74 -1.66
CA THR A 232 -1.04 2.94 -2.67
C THR A 232 -1.86 1.74 -3.10
N GLN A 233 -1.70 1.31 -4.34
CA GLN A 233 -2.24 0.03 -4.80
C GLN A 233 -1.19 -0.70 -5.62
N LEU A 234 -1.01 -1.99 -5.33
CA LEU A 234 -0.25 -2.86 -6.21
C LEU A 234 -0.79 -2.74 -7.63
N ASN A 235 0.10 -2.47 -8.58
CA ASN A 235 -0.25 -2.27 -9.98
C ASN A 235 0.87 -2.87 -10.83
N SER A 236 1.12 -4.18 -10.68
CA SER A 236 2.29 -4.87 -11.23
C SER A 236 2.53 -4.53 -12.70
N MET A 237 3.79 -4.34 -13.06
CA MET A 237 4.21 -3.95 -14.42
C MET A 237 5.34 -4.85 -14.89
N GLN A 238 5.51 -5.01 -16.21
CA GLN A 238 6.68 -5.71 -16.74
C GLN A 238 8.01 -4.99 -16.43
N TYR A 239 7.96 -3.66 -16.27
CA TYR A 239 9.15 -2.83 -16.02
C TYR A 239 9.28 -2.48 -14.55
N GLU A 240 9.89 -3.37 -13.78
CA GLU A 240 10.15 -3.19 -12.34
C GLU A 240 11.64 -3.30 -12.03
N SER A 241 12.05 -2.69 -10.93
CA SER A 241 13.44 -2.65 -10.48
C SER A 241 13.50 -2.40 -8.97
N MET A 242 14.54 -2.87 -8.28
CA MET A 242 14.80 -2.38 -6.92
C MET A 242 15.72 -1.15 -6.90
N LYS A 243 16.19 -0.66 -8.05
CA LYS A 243 17.03 0.56 -8.17
C LYS A 243 16.18 1.84 -8.17
N GLY A 244 15.48 2.10 -7.07
CA GLY A 244 14.65 3.30 -6.94
C GLY A 244 14.10 3.51 -5.53
N CYS A 245 13.22 4.48 -5.42
CA CYS A 245 12.41 4.71 -4.24
C CYS A 245 11.20 3.77 -4.24
N GLY A 246 10.93 3.21 -3.06
CA GLY A 246 9.80 2.33 -2.81
C GLY A 246 8.56 3.01 -2.24
N ILE A 247 7.55 2.20 -1.98
CA ILE A 247 6.24 2.54 -1.40
C ILE A 247 6.39 3.36 -0.12
N ALA A 248 7.24 2.90 0.82
CA ALA A 248 7.45 3.60 2.10
C ALA A 248 8.03 5.01 1.89
N ILE A 249 8.98 5.13 0.96
CA ILE A 249 9.65 6.39 0.63
C ILE A 249 8.68 7.35 -0.05
N PHE A 250 7.91 6.89 -1.04
CA PHE A 250 6.92 7.74 -1.71
C PHE A 250 5.79 8.17 -0.78
N THR A 251 5.29 7.27 0.08
CA THR A 251 4.34 7.64 1.13
C THR A 251 4.89 8.79 1.97
N ARG A 252 6.16 8.73 2.35
CA ARG A 252 6.79 9.77 3.16
C ARG A 252 7.11 11.06 2.42
N LEU A 253 7.59 10.99 1.18
CA LEU A 253 7.78 12.16 0.34
C LEU A 253 6.47 12.91 0.15
N LEU A 254 5.39 12.20 -0.19
CA LEU A 254 4.08 12.80 -0.43
C LEU A 254 3.50 13.44 0.84
N LEU A 255 3.44 12.70 1.94
CA LEU A 255 2.82 13.22 3.16
C LEU A 255 3.62 14.37 3.79
N THR A 256 4.95 14.33 3.69
CA THR A 256 5.83 15.36 4.26
C THR A 256 5.92 16.61 3.40
N HIS A 257 5.91 16.48 2.07
CA HIS A 257 6.28 17.59 1.17
C HIS A 257 5.21 18.01 0.15
N ALA A 258 4.22 17.17 -0.15
CA ALA A 258 3.20 17.51 -1.15
C ALA A 258 2.03 18.31 -0.52
N ARG A 259 1.71 19.46 -1.13
CA ARG A 259 0.53 20.27 -0.77
C ARG A 259 -0.59 20.12 -1.79
N THR A 260 -0.21 19.84 -3.04
CA THR A 260 -1.14 19.74 -4.17
C THR A 260 -0.93 18.44 -4.94
N VAL A 261 -1.89 18.13 -5.81
CA VAL A 261 -1.76 17.07 -6.81
C VAL A 261 -0.53 17.29 -7.70
N GLU A 262 -0.23 18.52 -8.09
CA GLU A 262 0.91 18.85 -8.93
C GLU A 262 2.26 18.63 -8.20
N ASP A 263 2.33 18.88 -6.89
CA ASP A 263 3.50 18.53 -6.08
C ASP A 263 3.72 17.01 -6.05
N ALA A 264 2.64 16.25 -5.87
CA ALA A 264 2.69 14.80 -5.87
C ALA A 264 3.22 14.24 -7.21
N ILE A 265 2.72 14.75 -8.34
CA ILE A 265 3.18 14.35 -9.67
C ILE A 265 4.67 14.67 -9.85
N ARG A 266 5.11 15.86 -9.42
CA ARG A 266 6.51 16.29 -9.49
C ARG A 266 7.42 15.36 -8.68
N ILE A 267 7.02 14.97 -7.47
CA ILE A 267 7.77 14.02 -6.64
C ILE A 267 8.05 12.71 -7.39
N PHE A 268 7.06 12.13 -8.08
CA PHE A 268 7.24 10.91 -8.87
C PHE A 268 8.13 11.09 -10.10
N GLN A 269 8.16 12.29 -10.68
CA GLN A 269 9.01 12.61 -11.82
C GLN A 269 10.47 12.83 -11.42
N GLU A 270 10.72 13.37 -10.23
CA GLU A 270 12.05 13.71 -9.73
C GLU A 270 12.79 12.55 -9.07
N HIS A 271 12.07 11.51 -8.63
CA HIS A 271 12.64 10.36 -7.94
C HIS A 271 12.50 9.07 -8.77
N PRO A 272 13.56 8.26 -8.91
CA PRO A 272 13.46 6.93 -9.51
C PRO A 272 12.48 6.04 -8.74
N ARG A 273 11.73 5.17 -9.42
CA ARG A 273 10.72 4.28 -8.81
C ARG A 273 11.14 2.83 -8.90
N CYS A 274 10.72 2.01 -7.94
CA CYS A 274 10.95 0.58 -7.95
C CYS A 274 9.96 -0.20 -8.83
N ALA A 275 8.73 -0.35 -8.33
CA ALA A 275 7.76 -1.34 -8.80
C ALA A 275 6.54 -0.70 -9.49
N GLY A 276 5.70 -1.55 -10.08
CA GLY A 276 4.37 -1.21 -10.57
C GLY A 276 3.42 -0.86 -9.42
N ILE A 277 3.18 0.42 -9.19
CA ILE A 277 2.30 0.93 -8.10
C ILE A 277 1.43 2.05 -8.63
N ALA A 278 0.16 2.05 -8.23
CA ALA A 278 -0.75 3.18 -8.40
C ALA A 278 -0.83 3.97 -7.10
N TYR A 279 -0.78 5.30 -7.21
CA TYR A 279 -0.86 6.22 -6.08
C TYR A 279 -2.08 7.12 -6.28
N HIS A 280 -3.16 6.84 -5.55
CA HIS A 280 -4.34 7.69 -5.57
C HIS A 280 -4.13 8.85 -4.60
N VAL A 281 -4.02 10.07 -5.12
CA VAL A 281 -3.78 11.30 -4.37
C VAL A 281 -4.98 12.24 -4.51
N ALA A 282 -5.47 12.75 -3.40
CA ALA A 282 -6.56 13.72 -3.35
C ALA A 282 -6.14 14.98 -2.59
N ASP A 283 -6.34 16.14 -3.22
CA ASP A 283 -6.15 17.47 -2.65
C ASP A 283 -7.52 18.06 -2.33
N ALA A 284 -7.84 18.12 -1.04
CA ALA A 284 -9.14 18.58 -0.59
C ALA A 284 -9.33 20.10 -0.74
N LYS A 285 -8.26 20.89 -0.68
CA LYS A 285 -8.32 22.35 -0.83
C LYS A 285 -8.65 22.74 -2.27
N ALA A 286 -7.96 22.12 -3.23
CA ALA A 286 -8.21 22.35 -4.65
C ALA A 286 -9.43 21.57 -5.16
N LYS A 287 -9.93 20.60 -4.38
CA LYS A 287 -10.97 19.64 -4.80
C LYS A 287 -10.57 18.95 -6.10
N LYS A 288 -9.35 18.42 -6.10
CA LYS A 288 -8.74 17.68 -7.22
C LYS A 288 -8.28 16.32 -6.73
N ALA A 289 -8.22 15.36 -7.66
CA ALA A 289 -7.61 14.07 -7.42
C ALA A 289 -6.89 13.57 -8.68
N VAL A 290 -5.90 12.73 -8.48
CA VAL A 290 -5.18 12.01 -9.54
C VAL A 290 -4.85 10.61 -9.05
N VAL A 291 -4.83 9.65 -9.97
CA VAL A 291 -4.13 8.38 -9.76
C VAL A 291 -2.86 8.44 -10.58
N VAL A 292 -1.71 8.43 -9.90
CA VAL A 292 -0.40 8.34 -10.54
C VAL A 292 -0.01 6.87 -10.61
N GLU A 293 -0.02 6.30 -11.81
CA GLU A 293 0.43 4.93 -12.05
C GLU A 293 1.90 4.96 -12.47
N THR A 294 2.76 4.24 -11.73
CA THR A 294 4.20 4.23 -11.96
C THR A 294 4.71 2.84 -12.29
N SER A 295 5.73 2.79 -13.13
CA SER A 295 6.69 1.70 -13.22
C SER A 295 8.11 2.26 -13.01
N SER A 296 9.14 1.40 -13.08
CA SER A 296 10.54 1.88 -13.09
C SER A 296 10.86 2.82 -14.26
N ARG A 297 10.05 2.82 -15.32
CA ARG A 297 10.26 3.62 -16.54
C ARG A 297 9.26 4.76 -16.69
N ASN A 298 7.98 4.48 -16.44
CA ASN A 298 6.89 5.40 -16.75
C ASN A 298 6.24 5.99 -15.50
N VAL A 299 5.74 7.22 -15.62
CA VAL A 299 4.82 7.88 -14.68
C VAL A 299 3.64 8.36 -15.50
N CYS A 300 2.46 7.82 -15.22
CA CYS A 300 1.23 8.12 -15.93
C CYS A 300 0.19 8.68 -14.96
N CYS A 301 -0.52 9.73 -15.36
CA CYS A 301 -1.52 10.38 -14.52
C CYS A 301 -2.91 10.14 -15.08
N ARG A 302 -3.80 9.57 -14.28
CA ARG A 302 -5.23 9.45 -14.59
C ARG A 302 -6.03 10.41 -13.73
N TYR A 303 -6.81 11.23 -14.39
CA TYR A 303 -7.73 12.20 -13.78
C TYR A 303 -9.16 11.64 -13.80
N PRO A 304 -10.08 12.25 -13.03
CA PRO A 304 -11.51 12.00 -13.19
C PRO A 304 -11.98 12.25 -14.61
N ILE A 305 -13.04 11.56 -15.02
CA ILE A 305 -13.75 11.87 -16.26
C ILE A 305 -14.27 13.32 -16.17
N GLN A 306 -14.36 14.02 -17.30
CA GLN A 306 -14.96 15.34 -17.36
C GLN A 306 -16.34 15.36 -16.67
N ASP A 307 -16.57 16.38 -15.84
CA ASP A 307 -17.78 16.58 -15.02
C ASP A 307 -18.06 15.51 -13.94
N VAL A 308 -17.17 14.53 -13.79
CA VAL A 308 -17.19 13.57 -12.69
C VAL A 308 -16.30 14.06 -11.56
N LYS A 309 -16.89 14.33 -10.38
CA LYS A 309 -16.16 14.78 -9.18
C LYS A 309 -15.89 13.63 -8.22
N ALA A 310 -15.43 12.51 -8.78
CA ALA A 310 -15.07 11.31 -8.06
C ALA A 310 -13.97 10.54 -8.81
N LEU A 311 -13.15 9.80 -8.07
CA LEU A 311 -12.08 8.98 -8.62
C LEU A 311 -11.92 7.72 -7.77
N TRP A 312 -11.57 6.60 -8.37
CA TRP A 312 -11.34 5.35 -7.65
C TRP A 312 -10.26 4.52 -8.34
N GLN A 313 -9.61 3.64 -7.57
CA GLN A 313 -8.51 2.79 -8.01
C GLN A 313 -8.51 1.47 -7.24
N THR A 314 -8.13 0.40 -7.92
CA THR A 314 -7.89 -0.92 -7.33
C THR A 314 -6.50 -1.41 -7.74
N ASN A 315 -6.29 -2.66 -8.14
CA ASN A 315 -4.95 -3.22 -8.36
C ASN A 315 -4.57 -3.49 -9.82
N HIS A 316 -5.29 -2.90 -10.77
CA HIS A 316 -4.93 -2.97 -12.19
C HIS A 316 -4.87 -1.57 -12.78
N SER A 317 -4.10 -1.45 -13.86
CA SER A 317 -3.89 -0.21 -14.57
C SER A 317 -5.16 0.20 -15.24
N ASN A 318 -5.48 1.49 -15.11
CA ASN A 318 -6.57 2.12 -15.84
C ASN A 318 -6.04 3.19 -16.82
N CYS A 319 -4.72 3.28 -16.98
CA CYS A 319 -4.06 4.10 -17.99
C CYS A 319 -4.06 3.39 -19.36
N TYR A 320 -5.26 3.21 -19.93
CA TYR A 320 -5.49 2.71 -21.30
C TYR A 320 -5.98 3.86 -22.20
N PRO A 321 -5.34 4.18 -23.34
CA PRO A 321 -5.76 5.28 -24.21
C PRO A 321 -7.21 5.15 -24.69
N GLY A 322 -8.03 6.15 -24.42
CA GLY A 322 -9.47 6.17 -24.70
C GLY A 322 -10.35 5.68 -23.54
N TRP A 323 -9.79 5.06 -22.51
CA TRP A 323 -10.55 4.64 -21.33
C TRP A 323 -10.74 5.81 -20.36
N MET A 324 -11.99 6.11 -20.01
CA MET A 324 -12.34 7.15 -19.03
C MET A 324 -11.67 8.51 -19.31
N GLY A 325 -11.51 8.88 -20.58
CA GLY A 325 -10.88 10.15 -20.99
C GLY A 325 -9.35 10.17 -20.90
N TYR A 326 -8.69 9.05 -20.56
CA TYR A 326 -7.23 8.96 -20.54
C TYR A 326 -6.65 8.94 -21.96
N SER A 327 -5.53 9.63 -22.18
CA SER A 327 -4.89 9.74 -23.50
C SER A 327 -3.36 9.60 -23.48
N GLY A 328 -2.79 9.14 -22.35
CA GLY A 328 -1.34 9.01 -22.18
C GLY A 328 -0.78 7.67 -22.67
N TYR A 329 0.36 7.27 -22.12
CA TYR A 329 1.00 5.98 -22.42
C TYR A 329 0.14 4.80 -21.97
N ASN A 330 0.09 3.73 -22.77
CA ASN A 330 -0.71 2.55 -22.44
C ASN A 330 -0.01 1.67 -21.39
N MET A 331 -0.20 1.99 -20.11
CA MET A 331 0.32 1.17 -19.02
C MET A 331 -0.36 -0.20 -18.92
N VAL A 332 -1.56 -0.37 -19.49
CA VAL A 332 -2.21 -1.71 -19.56
C VAL A 332 -1.41 -2.65 -20.47
N ALA A 333 -0.74 -2.14 -21.50
CA ALA A 333 0.16 -2.95 -22.32
C ALA A 333 1.32 -3.53 -21.50
N ASP A 334 1.84 -2.77 -20.53
CA ASP A 334 2.87 -3.23 -19.59
C ASP A 334 2.35 -4.27 -18.59
N GLN A 335 1.03 -4.43 -18.48
CA GLN A 335 0.39 -5.43 -17.62
C GLN A 335 0.10 -6.76 -18.33
N VAL A 336 0.19 -6.84 -19.66
CA VAL A 336 -0.26 -8.02 -20.42
C VAL A 336 0.44 -9.29 -19.95
N LEU A 337 1.76 -9.27 -19.84
CA LEU A 337 2.55 -10.43 -19.40
C LEU A 337 2.32 -10.74 -17.92
N VAL A 338 2.53 -9.73 -17.06
CA VAL A 338 2.50 -9.91 -15.59
C VAL A 338 1.12 -10.32 -15.07
N ASN A 339 0.04 -9.85 -15.70
CA ASN A 339 -1.34 -10.16 -15.35
C ASN A 339 -1.97 -11.23 -16.26
N GLN A 340 -1.23 -11.79 -17.22
CA GLN A 340 -1.72 -12.79 -18.18
C GLN A 340 -3.02 -12.38 -18.88
N LEU A 341 -3.08 -11.14 -19.38
CA LEU A 341 -4.24 -10.61 -20.11
C LEU A 341 -4.28 -11.23 -21.51
N LYS A 342 -5.42 -11.82 -21.90
CA LYS A 342 -5.56 -12.55 -23.17
C LYS A 342 -5.56 -11.65 -24.40
N ASP A 343 -6.27 -10.54 -24.33
CA ASP A 343 -6.43 -9.61 -25.44
C ASP A 343 -6.69 -8.19 -24.93
N ILE A 344 -5.89 -7.23 -25.40
CA ILE A 344 -6.03 -5.81 -25.11
C ILE A 344 -6.13 -4.96 -26.38
N SER A 345 -6.45 -5.57 -27.53
CA SER A 345 -6.56 -4.90 -28.83
C SER A 345 -7.64 -3.82 -28.87
N THR A 346 -8.67 -3.96 -28.04
CA THR A 346 -9.74 -2.99 -27.83
C THR A 346 -10.01 -2.84 -26.34
N ILE A 347 -10.65 -1.73 -25.95
CA ILE A 347 -11.11 -1.51 -24.57
C ILE A 347 -12.03 -2.65 -24.11
N GLU A 348 -12.94 -3.09 -24.97
CA GLU A 348 -13.87 -4.19 -24.68
C GLU A 348 -13.12 -5.50 -24.42
N ASN A 349 -12.16 -5.84 -25.28
CA ASN A 349 -11.37 -7.07 -25.14
C ASN A 349 -10.50 -7.03 -23.88
N TRP A 350 -9.91 -5.87 -23.56
CA TRP A 350 -9.18 -5.68 -22.32
C TRP A 350 -10.07 -5.89 -21.09
N GLN A 351 -11.25 -5.24 -21.06
CA GLN A 351 -12.19 -5.39 -19.94
C GLN A 351 -12.69 -6.83 -19.80
N ASN A 352 -12.88 -7.56 -20.91
CA ASN A 352 -13.22 -8.98 -20.89
C ASN A 352 -12.05 -9.83 -20.37
N SER A 353 -10.80 -9.51 -20.72
CA SER A 353 -9.61 -10.20 -20.21
C SER A 353 -9.45 -10.09 -18.69
N LEU A 354 -9.88 -8.98 -18.08
CA LEU A 354 -9.88 -8.82 -16.61
C LEU A 354 -10.90 -9.74 -15.92
N LYS A 355 -11.99 -10.10 -16.59
CA LYS A 355 -13.13 -10.85 -16.02
C LYS A 355 -12.94 -12.38 -15.99
N GLU A 356 -11.80 -12.87 -16.46
CA GLU A 356 -11.49 -14.29 -16.54
C GLU A 356 -11.45 -14.94 -15.14
N PRO A 357 -12.41 -15.82 -14.77
CA PRO A 357 -12.61 -16.27 -13.39
C PRO A 357 -11.43 -17.05 -12.78
N TYR A 358 -10.61 -17.64 -13.65
CA TYR A 358 -9.44 -18.44 -13.29
C TYR A 358 -8.11 -17.74 -13.60
N ASN A 359 -8.13 -16.42 -13.85
CA ASN A 359 -6.90 -15.63 -13.82
C ASN A 359 -6.52 -15.36 -12.35
N PHE A 360 -5.37 -15.88 -11.92
CA PHE A 360 -4.87 -15.74 -10.55
C PHE A 360 -3.90 -14.56 -10.38
N TYR A 361 -3.58 -13.83 -11.46
CA TYR A 361 -2.58 -12.77 -11.47
C TYR A 361 -3.22 -11.37 -11.46
N VAL A 362 -4.34 -11.18 -12.16
CA VAL A 362 -5.13 -9.94 -12.06
C VAL A 362 -5.77 -9.87 -10.67
N GLN A 363 -5.51 -8.82 -9.90
CA GLN A 363 -5.93 -8.74 -8.51
C GLN A 363 -7.29 -8.05 -8.32
N ALA A 364 -8.34 -8.86 -8.16
CA ALA A 364 -9.69 -8.42 -7.80
C ALA A 364 -10.21 -7.20 -8.60
N PRO A 365 -10.16 -7.23 -9.94
CA PRO A 365 -10.60 -6.14 -10.82
C PRO A 365 -12.11 -5.87 -10.71
N SER A 366 -12.91 -6.85 -10.27
CA SER A 366 -14.34 -6.69 -9.98
C SER A 366 -14.63 -5.54 -9.01
N ARG A 367 -13.72 -5.26 -8.07
CA ARG A 367 -13.85 -4.14 -7.13
C ARG A 367 -13.90 -2.79 -7.84
N PHE A 368 -13.21 -2.62 -8.97
CA PHE A 368 -13.23 -1.35 -9.71
C PHE A 368 -14.63 -1.06 -10.26
N GLU A 369 -15.27 -2.07 -10.85
CA GLU A 369 -16.67 -2.00 -11.29
C GLU A 369 -17.60 -1.77 -10.08
N ARG A 370 -17.31 -2.42 -8.95
CA ARG A 370 -18.12 -2.25 -7.75
C ARG A 370 -18.03 -0.85 -7.16
N TYR A 371 -16.85 -0.23 -7.12
CA TYR A 371 -16.69 1.16 -6.71
C TYR A 371 -17.51 2.09 -7.60
N GLN A 372 -17.46 1.91 -8.92
CA GLN A 372 -18.29 2.69 -9.84
C GLN A 372 -19.78 2.57 -9.49
N GLN A 373 -20.30 1.35 -9.31
CA GLN A 373 -21.71 1.13 -8.96
C GLN A 373 -22.10 1.83 -7.65
N LEU A 374 -21.25 1.72 -6.63
CA LEU A 374 -21.53 2.27 -5.30
C LEU A 374 -21.42 3.79 -5.24
N ILE A 375 -20.42 4.38 -5.91
CA ILE A 375 -20.27 5.84 -6.00
C ILE A 375 -21.50 6.45 -6.69
N HIS A 376 -22.01 5.82 -7.76
CA HIS A 376 -23.25 6.26 -8.40
C HIS A 376 -24.48 6.05 -7.52
N LYS A 377 -24.57 4.90 -6.82
CA LYS A 377 -25.67 4.60 -5.89
C LYS A 377 -25.77 5.65 -4.78
N TYR A 378 -24.65 6.15 -4.28
CA TYR A 378 -24.57 7.13 -3.20
C TYR A 378 -24.31 8.56 -3.71
N TYR A 379 -24.51 8.84 -5.00
CA TYR A 379 -24.34 10.18 -5.56
C TYR A 379 -25.07 11.24 -4.74
N GLY A 380 -24.36 12.31 -4.37
CA GLY A 380 -24.89 13.40 -3.53
C GLY A 380 -25.08 13.05 -2.06
N ASN A 381 -24.67 11.85 -1.63
CA ASN A 381 -24.83 11.37 -0.26
C ASN A 381 -23.69 10.44 0.19
N ILE A 382 -22.46 10.66 -0.26
CA ILE A 382 -21.26 9.96 0.22
C ILE A 382 -20.79 10.62 1.53
N THR A 383 -21.61 10.45 2.58
CA THR A 383 -21.26 10.78 3.96
C THR A 383 -20.25 9.77 4.52
N VAL A 384 -19.68 10.03 5.69
CA VAL A 384 -18.83 9.05 6.42
C VAL A 384 -19.53 7.70 6.57
N GLU A 385 -20.80 7.70 6.95
CA GLU A 385 -21.58 6.47 7.14
C GLU A 385 -21.68 5.66 5.84
N ASN A 386 -21.95 6.34 4.71
CA ASN A 386 -22.04 5.66 3.42
C ASN A 386 -20.65 5.28 2.88
N ALA A 387 -19.61 6.07 3.14
CA ALA A 387 -18.23 5.69 2.84
C ALA A 387 -17.80 4.41 3.58
N ILE A 388 -18.16 4.28 4.86
CA ILE A 388 -17.96 3.05 5.64
C ILE A 388 -18.70 1.87 5.01
N LYS A 389 -19.95 2.06 4.57
CA LYS A 389 -20.70 1.01 3.85
C LYS A 389 -20.04 0.62 2.52
N ILE A 390 -19.46 1.59 1.79
CA ILE A 390 -18.72 1.33 0.55
C ILE A 390 -17.49 0.47 0.85
N LEU A 391 -16.68 0.86 1.84
CA LEU A 391 -15.45 0.15 2.21
C LEU A 391 -15.71 -1.23 2.85
N GLY A 392 -16.90 -1.43 3.43
CA GLY A 392 -17.36 -2.71 3.97
C GLY A 392 -18.12 -3.61 2.96
N ASP A 393 -18.25 -3.20 1.69
CA ASP A 393 -19.09 -3.91 0.74
C ASP A 393 -18.55 -5.30 0.38
N CYS A 394 -19.45 -6.29 0.45
CA CYS A 394 -19.18 -7.71 0.19
C CYS A 394 -19.90 -8.22 -1.06
N TYR A 395 -20.28 -7.35 -2.01
CA TYR A 395 -20.92 -7.78 -3.27
C TYR A 395 -19.91 -7.83 -4.41
N ASP A 396 -19.83 -8.97 -5.09
CA ASP A 396 -18.98 -9.15 -6.26
C ASP A 396 -19.82 -9.04 -7.55
N PRO A 397 -19.60 -8.01 -8.39
CA PRO A 397 -20.37 -7.82 -9.60
C PRO A 397 -20.13 -8.88 -10.68
N TYR A 398 -19.01 -9.61 -10.64
CA TYR A 398 -18.70 -10.63 -11.66
C TYR A 398 -19.50 -11.91 -11.40
N THR A 399 -19.54 -12.37 -10.15
CA THR A 399 -20.36 -13.54 -9.75
C THR A 399 -21.82 -13.18 -9.47
N ARG A 400 -22.13 -11.90 -9.26
CA ARG A 400 -23.46 -11.37 -8.86
C ARG A 400 -23.95 -11.94 -7.52
N LEU A 401 -23.01 -12.20 -6.63
CA LEU A 401 -23.27 -12.76 -5.30
C LEU A 401 -22.77 -11.80 -4.22
N THR A 402 -23.48 -11.77 -3.10
CA THR A 402 -22.95 -11.20 -1.86
C THR A 402 -22.20 -12.29 -1.11
N ARG A 403 -20.90 -12.08 -0.91
CA ARG A 403 -20.04 -12.96 -0.11
C ARG A 403 -20.53 -12.92 1.35
N ASP A 404 -20.73 -14.09 1.95
CA ASP A 404 -20.97 -14.16 3.39
C ASP A 404 -19.76 -13.60 4.15
N LYS A 405 -20.02 -12.96 5.29
CA LYS A 405 -19.02 -12.24 6.08
C LYS A 405 -17.77 -13.10 6.35
N PHE A 406 -17.94 -14.38 6.70
CA PHE A 406 -16.85 -15.27 7.09
C PHE A 406 -16.43 -16.25 5.99
N PHE A 407 -17.04 -16.14 4.81
CA PHE A 407 -16.69 -16.97 3.66
C PHE A 407 -15.60 -16.28 2.84
N PRO A 408 -14.42 -16.90 2.61
CA PRO A 408 -13.35 -16.28 1.85
C PRO A 408 -13.62 -16.29 0.35
N SER A 409 -13.00 -15.34 -0.35
CA SER A 409 -12.91 -15.29 -1.82
C SER A 409 -12.10 -16.49 -2.31
N TRP A 410 -12.53 -17.13 -3.39
CA TRP A 410 -11.88 -18.37 -3.86
C TRP A 410 -10.68 -18.12 -4.77
N THR A 411 -10.79 -17.12 -5.64
CA THR A 411 -9.72 -16.66 -6.54
C THR A 411 -9.63 -15.14 -6.49
N ASN A 412 -8.78 -14.54 -7.32
CA ASN A 412 -8.77 -13.10 -7.53
C ASN A 412 -9.91 -12.57 -8.41
N ASN A 413 -10.85 -13.42 -8.86
CA ASN A 413 -12.01 -13.02 -9.68
C ASN A 413 -13.34 -13.65 -9.25
N ILE A 414 -13.35 -14.49 -8.22
CA ILE A 414 -14.57 -15.15 -7.71
C ILE A 414 -14.81 -14.71 -6.27
N LEU A 415 -15.93 -14.01 -6.04
CA LEU A 415 -16.32 -13.43 -4.76
C LEU A 415 -15.28 -12.41 -4.23
N CYS A 416 -14.55 -11.78 -5.14
CA CYS A 416 -13.60 -10.72 -4.81
C CYS A 416 -14.34 -9.42 -4.49
N THR A 417 -14.34 -9.04 -3.22
CA THR A 417 -15.14 -7.93 -2.70
C THR A 417 -14.29 -6.81 -2.12
N ILE A 418 -14.86 -5.61 -2.00
CA ILE A 418 -14.14 -4.43 -1.47
C ILE A 418 -13.65 -4.66 -0.04
N CYS A 419 -14.48 -5.24 0.82
CA CYS A 419 -14.01 -5.81 2.08
C CYS A 419 -13.40 -7.19 1.78
N ALA A 420 -12.08 -7.25 1.67
CA ALA A 420 -11.38 -8.46 1.26
C ALA A 420 -11.31 -9.51 2.38
N LEU A 421 -11.43 -10.78 1.99
CA LEU A 421 -11.14 -11.96 2.81
C LEU A 421 -10.77 -13.11 1.88
N TYR A 422 -9.64 -13.78 2.13
CA TYR A 422 -9.09 -14.88 1.34
C TYR A 422 -8.79 -16.09 2.24
N PRO A 423 -8.60 -17.30 1.68
CA PRO A 423 -8.30 -18.49 2.47
C PRO A 423 -6.88 -18.47 3.04
N ASP A 424 -6.66 -19.30 4.07
CA ASP A 424 -5.33 -19.54 4.63
C ASP A 424 -4.41 -20.29 3.66
N PHE A 425 -3.19 -19.78 3.55
CA PHE A 425 -2.06 -20.43 2.90
C PHE A 425 -1.06 -20.88 3.96
N SER A 426 -0.43 -22.04 3.75
CA SER A 426 0.56 -22.60 4.67
C SER A 426 1.97 -22.27 4.19
N TYR A 427 2.80 -21.81 5.12
CA TYR A 427 4.19 -21.44 4.88
C TYR A 427 5.11 -22.11 5.89
N LYS A 428 6.40 -22.17 5.56
CA LYS A 428 7.45 -22.63 6.46
C LYS A 428 8.60 -21.63 6.42
N ALA A 429 8.75 -20.85 7.48
CA ALA A 429 9.88 -19.96 7.69
C ALA A 429 11.00 -20.67 8.48
N LYS A 430 12.16 -20.01 8.57
CA LYS A 430 13.21 -20.43 9.50
C LYS A 430 12.74 -20.27 10.95
N GLU A 431 13.39 -20.99 11.85
CA GLU A 431 13.23 -20.76 13.30
C GLU A 431 13.62 -19.30 13.64
N PRO A 432 12.94 -18.67 14.62
CA PRO A 432 11.99 -19.25 15.57
C PRO A 432 10.53 -19.28 15.09
N VAL A 433 10.24 -18.91 13.83
CA VAL A 433 8.86 -18.83 13.33
C VAL A 433 8.33 -20.22 12.95
N GLY A 434 9.13 -21.02 12.24
CA GLY A 434 8.74 -22.36 11.81
C GLY A 434 7.54 -22.36 10.86
N SER A 435 6.64 -23.33 11.03
CA SER A 435 5.42 -23.45 10.21
C SER A 435 4.31 -22.53 10.70
N PHE A 436 3.70 -21.80 9.77
CA PHE A 436 2.58 -20.90 10.07
C PHE A 436 1.55 -20.89 8.94
N LYS A 437 0.38 -20.32 9.22
CA LYS A 437 -0.66 -20.03 8.24
C LYS A 437 -0.90 -18.54 8.19
N ALA A 438 -1.15 -18.02 6.99
CA ALA A 438 -1.54 -16.63 6.79
C ALA A 438 -2.53 -16.52 5.62
N HIS A 439 -3.42 -15.55 5.69
CA HIS A 439 -4.36 -15.20 4.63
C HIS A 439 -4.44 -13.69 4.46
N ILE A 440 -4.96 -13.26 3.30
CA ILE A 440 -5.23 -11.86 3.01
C ILE A 440 -6.61 -11.49 3.55
N ALA A 441 -6.66 -10.39 4.29
CA ALA A 441 -7.88 -9.66 4.56
C ALA A 441 -7.54 -8.18 4.76
N ASN A 442 -8.55 -7.36 4.99
CA ASN A 442 -8.31 -5.94 5.22
C ASN A 442 -7.54 -5.69 6.54
N MET A 443 -6.34 -5.11 6.48
CA MET A 443 -5.54 -4.78 7.67
C MET A 443 -6.02 -3.52 8.37
N TRP A 444 -6.44 -2.54 7.58
CA TRP A 444 -7.04 -1.32 8.05
C TRP A 444 -7.89 -0.68 6.96
N SER A 445 -8.87 0.07 7.42
CA SER A 445 -9.76 0.85 6.57
C SER A 445 -9.90 2.26 7.13
N LEU A 446 -9.82 3.26 6.25
CA LEU A 446 -9.82 4.66 6.64
C LEU A 446 -10.76 5.48 5.75
N VAL A 447 -11.56 6.33 6.38
CA VAL A 447 -12.34 7.39 5.74
C VAL A 447 -11.84 8.72 6.27
N ALA A 448 -11.63 9.71 5.42
CA ALA A 448 -11.16 11.03 5.85
C ALA A 448 -11.88 12.18 5.13
N TYR A 449 -11.98 13.29 5.85
CA TYR A 449 -12.16 14.64 5.31
C TYR A 449 -10.84 15.40 5.47
N PRO A 450 -9.93 15.35 4.46
CA PRO A 450 -8.58 15.87 4.63
C PRO A 450 -8.55 17.37 4.95
N GLU A 451 -9.50 18.15 4.42
CA GLU A 451 -9.64 19.59 4.67
C GLU A 451 -9.76 19.93 6.17
N THR A 452 -10.59 19.18 6.90
CA THR A 452 -10.79 19.39 8.34
C THR A 452 -9.72 18.69 9.17
N GLY A 453 -9.14 17.61 8.63
CA GLY A 453 -8.23 16.70 9.33
C GLY A 453 -8.97 15.57 10.04
N ASP A 454 -10.30 15.48 9.89
CA ASP A 454 -11.09 14.38 10.48
C ASP A 454 -10.87 13.09 9.72
N PHE A 455 -10.69 12.00 10.45
CA PHE A 455 -10.66 10.66 9.88
C PHE A 455 -11.26 9.62 10.83
N TRP A 456 -11.74 8.54 10.24
CA TRP A 456 -12.33 7.39 10.90
C TRP A 456 -11.51 6.17 10.51
N LEU A 457 -10.98 5.47 11.50
CA LEU A 457 -10.06 4.37 11.33
C LEU A 457 -10.64 3.07 11.90
N ALA A 458 -10.73 2.05 11.05
CA ALA A 458 -10.95 0.68 11.47
C ALA A 458 -9.63 -0.09 11.42
N ILE A 459 -9.21 -0.66 12.55
CA ILE A 459 -7.93 -1.40 12.72
C ILE A 459 -8.01 -2.50 13.80
N ASN A 460 -9.14 -2.60 14.50
CA ASN A 460 -9.27 -3.41 15.71
C ASN A 460 -9.68 -4.88 15.44
N ASP A 461 -9.83 -5.27 14.18
CA ASP A 461 -10.19 -6.64 13.74
C ASP A 461 -9.45 -7.00 12.43
N PHE A 462 -9.73 -8.17 11.85
CA PHE A 462 -9.17 -8.63 10.57
C PHE A 462 -10.20 -9.57 9.89
N PRO A 463 -10.96 -9.11 8.88
CA PRO A 463 -10.93 -7.79 8.23
C PRO A 463 -11.21 -6.61 9.17
N ALA A 464 -10.48 -5.50 9.00
CA ALA A 464 -10.51 -4.39 9.94
C ALA A 464 -11.88 -3.73 10.08
N GLN A 465 -12.69 -3.69 9.01
CA GLN A 465 -14.03 -3.11 9.03
C GLN A 465 -14.95 -3.77 10.09
N TYR A 466 -14.65 -5.01 10.51
CA TYR A 466 -15.46 -5.74 11.49
C TYR A 466 -15.26 -5.21 12.92
N GLY A 467 -14.13 -4.54 13.18
CA GLY A 467 -13.80 -3.93 14.47
C GLY A 467 -14.45 -2.56 14.70
N GLY A 468 -15.15 -2.02 13.70
CA GLY A 468 -15.73 -0.67 13.72
C GLY A 468 -14.69 0.42 13.46
N TYR A 469 -15.17 1.65 13.30
CA TYR A 469 -14.35 2.81 12.98
C TYR A 469 -14.30 3.78 14.18
N GLU A 470 -13.10 4.15 14.58
CA GLU A 470 -12.84 5.13 15.64
C GLU A 470 -12.52 6.49 15.01
N HIS A 471 -13.11 7.56 15.54
CA HIS A 471 -12.91 8.93 15.03
C HIS A 471 -11.67 9.59 15.65
N PHE A 472 -10.94 10.33 14.83
CA PHE A 472 -9.78 11.12 15.19
C PHE A 472 -9.76 12.43 14.39
N ASN A 473 -9.03 13.42 14.91
CA ASN A 473 -8.67 14.62 14.17
C ASN A 473 -7.14 14.79 14.13
N LEU A 474 -6.56 14.86 12.93
CA LEU A 474 -5.12 14.97 12.72
C LEU A 474 -4.51 16.21 13.39
N LYS A 475 -5.21 17.36 13.35
CA LYS A 475 -4.69 18.61 13.92
C LYS A 475 -4.61 18.50 15.44
N GLU A 476 -5.59 17.86 16.07
CA GLU A 476 -5.57 17.57 17.51
C GLU A 476 -4.45 16.60 17.87
N LEU A 477 -4.27 15.52 17.10
CA LEU A 477 -3.19 14.56 17.31
C LEU A 477 -1.79 15.19 17.18
N LEU A 478 -1.61 16.16 16.26
CA LEU A 478 -0.36 16.89 16.10
C LEU A 478 -0.08 17.88 17.24
N MET A 479 -1.11 18.36 17.93
CA MET A 479 -0.97 19.26 19.09
C MET A 479 -0.70 18.51 20.40
N ARG A 480 -0.94 17.20 20.45
CA ARG A 480 -0.61 16.38 21.63
C ARG A 480 0.89 16.43 21.88
N THR A 481 1.29 17.10 22.96
CA THR A 481 2.64 17.02 23.51
C THR A 481 2.68 15.89 24.53
N SER A 482 3.82 15.19 24.60
CA SER A 482 4.12 14.24 25.68
C SER A 482 3.75 14.85 27.03
N VAL A 483 2.87 14.18 27.79
CA VAL A 483 2.55 14.53 29.18
C VAL A 483 3.68 14.11 30.10
#